data_AF-B2TE52-F1
#
_entry.id   AF-B2TE52-F1
#
_cell.length_a   1.000
_cell.length_b   1.000
_cell.length_c   1.000
_cell.angle_alpha   90.00
_cell.angle_beta   90.00
_cell.angle_gamma   90.00
#
_symmetry.space_group_name_H-M   'P 1'
#
loop_
_entity.id
_entity.type
_entity.pdbx_description
1 polymer ?
#
loop_
_entity_poly.entity_id
_entity_poly.type
_entity_poly.pdbx_seq_one_letter_code
_entity_poly.pdbx_strand_id
1 'polypeptide(L)'
;MNIDFHYGVVYIAARVAGMTADNAITVAHACQYVDDATTAGILRFKGGETFERFATAHKLFDYATTEDDKNRLVWTPFHFLPAAEGSTLHEKAVCRPDSAVAREVVRRAILRRDTETGLHRLGVTLHTYVDTWAHQGFAGIESPWNRVHLLEAQDCTRKGWFAKLRLASEHLIEHIEEDVLTVALPVGHGAALHYPDQPWAKWHYIDGRNEFVQRHNLPEFVQAAEMACRAVRAYLAGRQDFENLPGMPDDVTDVLTDLLNTNRLEDDNDRLRHICRVVKAGGIPGLKESIPDYVPKGPGSWKYLATGLKFDDDTGDKPEWTNAFEKSDYRLFHDAVKQHRFVTTQEILPTHGLRIA
;
A
#
# COMPACT_ATOMS: atom_id res chain seq x y z
N MET A 1 -4.95 -0.25 0.99
CA MET A 1 -5.83 0.82 0.46
C MET A 1 -5.93 0.65 -1.06
N ASN A 2 -6.68 1.50 -1.79
CA ASN A 2 -6.79 1.43 -3.25
C ASN A 2 -6.12 2.63 -3.94
N ILE A 3 -6.03 2.58 -5.27
CA ILE A 3 -5.38 3.59 -6.13
C ILE A 3 -5.88 5.02 -5.94
N ASP A 4 -7.16 5.21 -5.66
CA ASP A 4 -7.71 6.53 -5.37
C ASP A 4 -7.05 7.16 -4.13
N PHE A 5 -6.66 6.34 -3.15
CA PHE A 5 -5.91 6.80 -1.99
C PHE A 5 -4.40 6.87 -2.22
N HIS A 6 -3.77 5.75 -2.58
CA HIS A 6 -2.30 5.66 -2.68
C HIS A 6 -1.71 6.53 -3.79
N TYR A 7 -2.47 6.82 -4.85
CA TYR A 7 -2.06 7.79 -5.87
C TYR A 7 -2.71 9.17 -5.64
N GLY A 8 -4.05 9.22 -5.63
CA GLY A 8 -4.79 10.49 -5.61
C GLY A 8 -4.65 11.27 -4.30
N VAL A 9 -4.98 10.63 -3.17
CA VAL A 9 -4.91 11.27 -1.85
C VAL A 9 -3.48 11.55 -1.42
N VAL A 10 -2.54 10.63 -1.67
CA VAL A 10 -1.12 10.85 -1.36
C VAL A 10 -0.55 12.01 -2.18
N TYR A 11 -0.94 12.16 -3.45
CA TYR A 11 -0.58 13.35 -4.24
C TYR A 11 -1.09 14.63 -3.58
N ILE A 12 -2.37 14.67 -3.19
CA ILE A 12 -2.97 15.83 -2.49
C ILE A 12 -2.20 16.13 -1.20
N ALA A 13 -1.97 15.12 -0.35
CA ALA A 13 -1.25 15.28 0.91
C ALA A 13 0.18 15.82 0.72
N ALA A 14 0.90 15.32 -0.30
CA ALA A 14 2.24 15.79 -0.63
C ALA A 14 2.24 17.24 -1.14
N ARG A 15 1.29 17.57 -2.02
CA ARG A 15 1.11 18.93 -2.55
C ARG A 15 0.77 19.94 -1.47
N VAL A 16 -0.17 19.61 -0.59
CA VAL A 16 -0.59 20.44 0.56
C VAL A 16 0.54 20.60 1.58
N ALA A 17 1.41 19.59 1.72
CA ALA A 17 2.63 19.67 2.52
C ALA A 17 3.70 20.63 1.95
N GLY A 18 3.52 21.13 0.74
CA GLY A 18 4.44 22.06 0.07
C GLY A 18 5.40 21.40 -0.93
N MET A 19 5.18 20.12 -1.28
CA MET A 19 5.97 19.46 -2.32
C MET A 19 5.64 20.02 -3.71
N THR A 20 6.65 20.13 -4.58
CA THR A 20 6.44 20.47 -5.99
C THR A 20 5.60 19.41 -6.69
N ALA A 21 4.87 19.79 -7.74
CA ALA A 21 4.02 18.85 -8.48
C ALA A 21 4.81 17.64 -9.01
N ASP A 22 5.98 17.86 -9.60
CA ASP A 22 6.83 16.78 -10.14
C ASP A 22 7.25 15.77 -9.07
N ASN A 23 7.74 16.26 -7.92
CA ASN A 23 8.14 15.37 -6.83
C ASN A 23 6.93 14.65 -6.22
N ALA A 24 5.77 15.33 -6.11
CA ALA A 24 4.54 14.73 -5.62
C ALA A 24 4.04 13.62 -6.56
N ILE A 25 4.18 13.78 -7.88
CA ILE A 25 3.88 12.74 -8.87
C ILE A 25 4.78 11.53 -8.64
N THR A 26 6.10 11.71 -8.50
CA THR A 26 7.02 10.59 -8.26
C THR A 26 6.69 9.86 -6.96
N VAL A 27 6.40 10.58 -5.88
CA VAL A 27 6.05 9.99 -4.57
C VAL A 27 4.72 9.24 -4.65
N ALA A 28 3.68 9.84 -5.23
CA ALA A 28 2.37 9.20 -5.39
C ALA A 28 2.43 7.98 -6.31
N HIS A 29 3.16 8.07 -7.43
CA HIS A 29 3.37 6.95 -8.34
C HIS A 29 4.11 5.82 -7.61
N ALA A 30 5.21 6.10 -6.91
CA ALA A 30 5.91 5.09 -6.13
C ALA A 30 5.02 4.48 -5.04
N CYS A 31 4.16 5.28 -4.39
CA CYS A 31 3.21 4.79 -3.39
C CYS A 31 2.22 3.78 -4.00
N GLN A 32 1.59 4.10 -5.12
CA GLN A 32 0.71 3.16 -5.81
C GLN A 32 1.46 1.96 -6.40
N TYR A 33 2.67 2.17 -6.91
CA TYR A 33 3.40 1.11 -7.60
C TYR A 33 3.81 -0.04 -6.68
N VAL A 34 3.76 0.14 -5.36
CA VAL A 34 3.90 -0.96 -4.39
C VAL A 34 2.83 -2.04 -4.60
N ASP A 35 1.58 -1.68 -4.93
CA ASP A 35 0.51 -2.63 -5.23
C ASP A 35 0.66 -3.30 -6.60
N ASP A 36 1.28 -2.59 -7.56
CA ASP A 36 1.36 -3.05 -8.94
C ASP A 36 2.65 -3.81 -9.29
N ALA A 37 3.69 -3.68 -8.46
CA ALA A 37 4.98 -4.34 -8.65
C ALA A 37 4.93 -5.83 -8.25
N THR A 38 4.30 -6.63 -9.10
CA THR A 38 4.12 -8.09 -8.94
C THR A 38 5.22 -8.92 -9.61
N THR A 39 6.15 -8.30 -10.34
CA THR A 39 7.16 -9.02 -11.14
C THR A 39 8.51 -9.06 -10.41
N ALA A 40 8.85 -10.22 -9.83
CA ALA A 40 10.14 -10.46 -9.19
C ALA A 40 11.20 -11.02 -10.16
N GLY A 41 12.45 -11.06 -9.70
CA GLY A 41 13.54 -11.77 -10.38
C GLY A 41 14.46 -10.87 -11.21
N ILE A 42 15.31 -11.51 -12.01
CA ILE A 42 16.41 -10.85 -12.72
C ILE A 42 15.97 -10.37 -14.10
N LEU A 43 15.94 -9.05 -14.29
CA LEU A 43 15.89 -8.43 -15.62
C LEU A 43 17.27 -8.55 -16.28
N ARG A 44 17.33 -9.05 -17.52
CA ARG A 44 18.58 -9.31 -18.26
C ARG A 44 18.67 -8.44 -19.50
N PHE A 45 19.79 -7.75 -19.65
CA PHE A 45 20.05 -6.84 -20.76
C PHE A 45 20.89 -7.52 -21.87
N LYS A 46 20.90 -6.94 -23.08
CA LYS A 46 21.65 -7.48 -24.23
C LYS A 46 23.16 -7.59 -23.97
N GLY A 47 23.73 -6.62 -23.25
CA GLY A 47 25.16 -6.58 -22.93
C GLY A 47 25.60 -7.58 -21.85
N GLY A 48 24.65 -8.26 -21.20
CA GLY A 48 24.91 -9.23 -20.13
C GLY A 48 24.70 -8.67 -18.72
N GLU A 49 24.48 -7.36 -18.58
CA GLU A 49 24.13 -6.72 -17.32
C GLU A 49 22.78 -7.26 -16.79
N THR A 50 22.64 -7.23 -15.47
CA THR A 50 21.45 -7.72 -14.80
C THR A 50 20.97 -6.78 -13.71
N PHE A 51 19.64 -6.67 -13.57
CA PHE A 51 19.01 -5.92 -12.50
C PHE A 51 18.00 -6.79 -11.77
N GLU A 52 18.19 -6.98 -10.47
CA GLU A 52 17.25 -7.72 -9.63
C GLU A 52 16.06 -6.85 -9.23
N ARG A 53 14.86 -7.44 -9.21
CA ARG A 53 13.63 -6.82 -8.73
C ARG A 53 13.00 -7.68 -7.65
N PHE A 54 12.48 -7.02 -6.63
CA PHE A 54 11.58 -7.65 -5.67
C PHE A 54 10.15 -7.31 -6.06
N ALA A 55 9.27 -8.32 -5.97
CA ALA A 55 7.85 -8.06 -5.94
C ALA A 55 7.49 -7.46 -4.57
N THR A 56 6.58 -6.50 -4.59
CA THR A 56 6.02 -5.86 -3.38
C THR A 56 4.54 -6.15 -3.21
N ALA A 57 3.92 -6.80 -4.19
CA ALA A 57 2.57 -7.33 -4.12
C ALA A 57 2.46 -8.68 -4.83
N HIS A 58 1.39 -9.40 -4.53
CA HIS A 58 1.04 -10.67 -5.16
C HIS A 58 -0.11 -10.47 -6.15
N LYS A 59 -0.21 -11.33 -7.16
CA LYS A 59 -1.45 -11.38 -7.96
C LYS A 59 -2.57 -11.96 -7.10
N LEU A 60 -3.82 -11.58 -7.34
CA LEU A 60 -5.01 -12.13 -6.65
C LEU A 60 -5.04 -13.67 -6.63
N PHE A 61 -4.53 -14.34 -7.67
CA PHE A 61 -4.47 -15.80 -7.75
C PHE A 61 -3.36 -16.45 -6.90
N ASP A 62 -2.44 -15.67 -6.33
CA ASP A 62 -1.29 -16.16 -5.56
C ASP A 62 -1.57 -16.22 -4.05
N TYR A 63 -2.69 -15.67 -3.56
CA TYR A 63 -3.03 -15.61 -2.12
C TYR A 63 -3.10 -16.98 -1.43
N ALA A 64 -3.23 -18.06 -2.20
CA ALA A 64 -3.43 -19.40 -1.66
C ALA A 64 -2.47 -20.47 -2.22
N THR A 65 -1.52 -20.10 -3.08
CA THR A 65 -0.62 -21.05 -3.77
C THR A 65 0.87 -20.81 -3.50
N THR A 66 1.21 -19.75 -2.77
CA THR A 66 2.58 -19.32 -2.54
C THR A 66 3.11 -19.82 -1.18
N GLU A 67 4.32 -20.37 -1.18
CA GLU A 67 5.04 -20.79 0.04
C GLU A 67 5.03 -19.64 1.08
N ASP A 68 4.55 -19.95 2.29
CA ASP A 68 4.38 -19.04 3.43
C ASP A 68 5.56 -18.07 3.61
N ASP A 69 6.79 -18.54 3.44
CA ASP A 69 8.01 -17.72 3.60
C ASP A 69 8.17 -16.61 2.55
N LYS A 70 7.79 -16.85 1.29
CA LYS A 70 7.86 -15.81 0.24
C LYS A 70 6.79 -14.74 0.45
N ASN A 71 5.65 -15.12 1.01
CA ASN A 71 4.55 -14.22 1.35
C ASN A 71 4.95 -13.27 2.47
N ARG A 72 5.60 -13.77 3.54
CA ARG A 72 6.06 -12.89 4.64
C ARG A 72 6.98 -11.78 4.14
N LEU A 73 7.86 -12.10 3.20
CA LEU A 73 8.85 -11.19 2.64
C LEU A 73 8.27 -10.06 1.76
N VAL A 74 7.00 -10.18 1.37
CA VAL A 74 6.24 -9.19 0.61
C VAL A 74 5.21 -8.50 1.52
N TRP A 75 4.36 -9.25 2.18
CA TRP A 75 3.27 -8.70 2.98
C TRP A 75 3.73 -7.88 4.19
N THR A 76 4.68 -8.41 4.97
CA THR A 76 5.13 -7.75 6.21
C THR A 76 5.74 -6.37 5.98
N PRO A 77 6.74 -6.19 5.07
CA PRO A 77 7.39 -4.90 4.91
C PRO A 77 6.56 -3.86 4.15
N PHE A 78 5.54 -4.29 3.39
CA PHE A 78 4.83 -3.39 2.47
C PHE A 78 3.38 -3.12 2.86
N HIS A 79 2.61 -4.11 3.31
CA HIS A 79 1.14 -4.03 3.46
C HIS A 79 0.65 -4.20 4.89
N PHE A 80 1.25 -5.11 5.66
CA PHE A 80 0.84 -5.46 7.02
C PHE A 80 1.97 -5.22 7.99
N LEU A 81 2.42 -3.97 8.10
CA LEU A 81 3.55 -3.60 8.95
C LEU A 81 3.26 -3.94 10.42
N PRO A 82 4.06 -4.82 11.05
CA PRO A 82 3.85 -5.20 12.44
C PRO A 82 3.99 -4.04 13.40
N ALA A 83 3.11 -3.98 14.40
CA ALA A 83 3.28 -3.03 15.50
C ALA A 83 4.41 -3.44 16.48
N ALA A 84 4.80 -4.72 16.45
CA ALA A 84 5.72 -5.34 17.41
C ALA A 84 5.25 -5.25 18.88
N GLU A 85 3.93 -5.16 19.10
CA GLU A 85 3.30 -5.09 20.41
C GLU A 85 2.69 -6.45 20.80
N GLY A 86 3.03 -6.93 22.01
CA GLY A 86 2.52 -8.19 22.54
C GLY A 86 3.62 -9.14 23.02
N SER A 87 3.20 -10.32 23.45
CA SER A 87 4.05 -11.34 24.07
C SER A 87 4.44 -12.46 23.11
N THR A 88 3.58 -12.78 22.15
CA THR A 88 3.81 -13.84 21.15
C THR A 88 4.18 -13.28 19.79
N LEU A 89 4.71 -14.14 18.91
CA LEU A 89 5.01 -13.80 17.52
C LEU A 89 3.78 -13.24 16.80
N HIS A 90 2.63 -13.92 16.93
CA HIS A 90 1.40 -13.52 16.26
C HIS A 90 0.87 -12.18 16.77
N GLU A 91 0.88 -11.93 18.09
CA GLU A 91 0.44 -10.64 18.65
C GLU A 91 1.29 -9.47 18.13
N LYS A 92 2.62 -9.67 18.12
CA LYS A 92 3.59 -8.69 17.63
C LYS A 92 3.46 -8.44 16.13
N ALA A 93 3.10 -9.46 15.35
CA ALA A 93 2.93 -9.39 13.90
C ALA A 93 1.68 -8.59 13.47
N VAL A 94 0.72 -8.37 14.37
CA VAL A 94 -0.50 -7.63 14.05
C VAL A 94 -0.18 -6.17 13.74
N CYS A 95 -0.68 -5.73 12.59
CA CYS A 95 -0.61 -4.36 12.13
C CYS A 95 -1.50 -3.47 12.98
N ARG A 96 -0.95 -2.32 13.41
CA ARG A 96 -1.68 -1.30 14.16
C ARG A 96 -1.36 0.09 13.59
N PRO A 97 -2.35 0.99 13.52
CA PRO A 97 -2.16 2.33 12.99
C PRO A 97 -1.08 3.09 13.76
N ASP A 98 -0.20 3.77 13.03
CA ASP A 98 0.76 4.72 13.60
C ASP A 98 1.59 4.19 14.80
N SER A 99 1.88 2.89 14.78
CA SER A 99 2.69 2.23 15.82
C SER A 99 4.11 2.81 15.91
N ALA A 100 4.82 2.50 16.99
CA ALA A 100 6.23 2.93 17.14
C ALA A 100 7.11 2.44 15.98
N VAL A 101 6.88 1.22 15.49
CA VAL A 101 7.53 0.67 14.29
C VAL A 101 7.19 1.49 13.05
N ALA A 102 5.90 1.80 12.84
CA ALA A 102 5.43 2.57 11.70
C ALA A 102 6.06 3.96 11.63
N ARG A 103 6.12 4.66 12.78
CA ARG A 103 6.79 5.96 12.89
C ARG A 103 8.30 5.85 12.62
N GLU A 104 8.94 4.78 13.09
CA GLU A 104 10.38 4.59 12.84
C GLU A 104 10.66 4.38 11.35
N VAL A 105 9.84 3.59 10.63
CA VAL A 105 9.96 3.43 9.17
C VAL A 105 9.93 4.80 8.46
N VAL A 106 8.99 5.69 8.84
CA VAL A 106 8.90 7.07 8.33
C VAL A 106 10.17 7.88 8.64
N ARG A 107 10.66 7.84 9.89
CA ARG A 107 11.90 8.53 10.28
C ARG A 107 13.11 8.05 9.48
N ARG A 108 13.22 6.75 9.24
CA ARG A 108 14.31 6.18 8.42
C ARG A 108 14.23 6.66 6.97
N ALA A 109 13.05 6.88 6.41
CA ALA A 109 12.88 7.49 5.09
C ALA A 109 13.36 8.95 5.07
N ILE A 110 12.96 9.75 6.06
CA ILE A 110 13.36 11.16 6.20
C ILE A 110 14.88 11.29 6.35
N LEU A 111 15.52 10.42 7.14
CA LEU A 111 16.98 10.38 7.33
C LEU A 111 17.79 10.06 6.06
N ARG A 112 17.14 9.60 5.00
CA ARG A 112 17.76 9.27 3.71
C ARG A 112 17.16 10.08 2.56
N ARG A 113 16.48 11.19 2.86
CA ARG A 113 15.82 12.07 1.88
C ARG A 113 16.72 12.57 0.74
N ASP A 114 18.01 12.74 1.00
CA ASP A 114 18.95 13.33 0.03
C ASP A 114 19.64 12.26 -0.85
N THR A 115 19.22 10.98 -0.75
CA THR A 115 19.71 9.92 -1.66
C THR A 115 19.00 9.96 -3.01
N GLU A 116 19.61 9.38 -4.04
CA GLU A 116 19.02 9.30 -5.38
C GLU A 116 17.64 8.63 -5.41
N THR A 117 17.42 7.64 -4.54
CA THR A 117 16.13 6.94 -4.35
C THR A 117 15.18 7.65 -3.37
N GLY A 118 15.49 8.86 -2.90
CA GLY A 118 14.82 9.49 -1.76
C GLY A 118 13.31 9.64 -1.94
N LEU A 119 12.87 10.14 -3.10
CA LEU A 119 11.45 10.32 -3.42
C LEU A 119 10.73 8.99 -3.56
N HIS A 120 11.32 8.01 -4.25
CA HIS A 120 10.74 6.68 -4.41
C HIS A 120 10.63 5.96 -3.06
N ARG A 121 11.66 6.10 -2.21
CA ARG A 121 11.65 5.53 -0.86
C ARG A 121 10.62 6.20 0.03
N LEU A 122 10.39 7.50 -0.11
CA LEU A 122 9.28 8.18 0.55
C LEU A 122 7.94 7.61 0.08
N GLY A 123 7.73 7.42 -1.23
CA GLY A 123 6.49 6.82 -1.76
C GLY A 123 6.24 5.41 -1.23
N VAL A 124 7.25 4.53 -1.29
CA VAL A 124 7.17 3.17 -0.70
C VAL A 124 6.86 3.22 0.79
N THR A 125 7.49 4.15 1.52
CA THR A 125 7.25 4.32 2.96
C THR A 125 5.84 4.82 3.26
N LEU A 126 5.33 5.77 2.48
CA LEU A 126 3.99 6.31 2.66
C LEU A 126 2.94 5.25 2.41
N HIS A 127 3.09 4.40 1.38
CA HIS A 127 2.21 3.26 1.14
C HIS A 127 2.11 2.39 2.41
N THR A 128 3.25 1.86 2.88
CA THR A 128 3.29 1.00 4.07
C THR A 128 2.73 1.69 5.31
N TYR A 129 2.98 2.99 5.46
CA TYR A 129 2.53 3.75 6.62
C TYR A 129 1.01 3.97 6.60
N VAL A 130 0.43 4.42 5.49
CA VAL A 130 -1.02 4.67 5.40
C VAL A 130 -1.83 3.37 5.48
N ASP A 131 -1.28 2.26 4.98
CA ASP A 131 -1.92 0.95 5.10
C ASP A 131 -2.02 0.43 6.53
N THR A 132 -1.27 1.00 7.48
CA THR A 132 -1.45 0.65 8.90
C THR A 132 -2.84 0.98 9.43
N TRP A 133 -3.56 1.94 8.82
CA TRP A 133 -4.95 2.26 9.14
C TRP A 133 -5.95 1.32 8.46
N ALA A 134 -5.75 1.03 7.17
CA ALA A 134 -6.64 0.15 6.42
C ALA A 134 -6.57 -1.29 6.94
N HIS A 135 -5.36 -1.80 7.15
CA HIS A 135 -5.09 -3.18 7.48
C HIS A 135 -4.89 -3.43 8.98
N GLN A 136 -5.28 -2.49 9.85
CA GLN A 136 -5.25 -2.68 11.29
C GLN A 136 -5.99 -3.95 11.72
N GLY A 137 -5.39 -4.68 12.65
CA GLY A 137 -5.94 -5.94 13.16
C GLY A 137 -5.62 -7.16 12.30
N PHE A 138 -4.98 -7.01 11.14
CA PHE A 138 -4.47 -8.11 10.30
C PHE A 138 -2.95 -8.25 10.40
N ALA A 139 -2.39 -9.35 9.91
CA ALA A 139 -0.96 -9.64 9.92
C ALA A 139 -0.47 -10.22 8.59
N GLY A 140 0.76 -9.86 8.20
CA GLY A 140 1.44 -10.34 6.98
C GLY A 140 2.03 -11.75 7.10
N ILE A 141 1.53 -12.55 8.05
CA ILE A 141 1.87 -13.95 8.31
C ILE A 141 0.57 -14.72 8.55
N GLU A 142 0.58 -16.05 8.48
CA GLU A 142 -0.56 -16.84 8.97
C GLU A 142 -0.85 -16.50 10.44
N SER A 143 -2.09 -16.12 10.75
CA SER A 143 -2.47 -15.65 12.08
C SER A 143 -3.96 -15.85 12.36
N PRO A 144 -4.35 -16.18 13.61
CA PRO A 144 -5.76 -16.16 14.02
C PRO A 144 -6.45 -14.81 13.77
N TRP A 145 -5.69 -13.70 13.80
CA TRP A 145 -6.18 -12.35 13.52
C TRP A 145 -6.63 -12.14 12.08
N ASN A 146 -6.17 -12.98 11.14
CA ASN A 146 -6.54 -12.88 9.73
C ASN A 146 -7.86 -13.57 9.40
N ARG A 147 -8.38 -14.39 10.33
CA ARG A 147 -9.64 -15.09 10.11
C ARG A 147 -10.81 -14.13 10.28
N VAL A 148 -11.82 -14.28 9.43
CA VAL A 148 -12.98 -13.39 9.36
C VAL A 148 -14.24 -14.24 9.29
N HIS A 149 -15.01 -14.25 10.37
CA HIS A 149 -16.30 -14.94 10.47
C HIS A 149 -17.42 -13.91 10.62
N LEU A 150 -18.63 -14.27 10.18
CA LEU A 150 -19.84 -13.46 10.38
C LEU A 150 -19.70 -11.99 9.92
N LEU A 151 -19.04 -11.76 8.78
CA LEU A 151 -18.86 -10.41 8.26
C LEU A 151 -20.20 -9.80 7.82
N GLU A 152 -20.46 -8.58 8.28
CA GLU A 152 -21.55 -7.75 7.80
C GLU A 152 -21.06 -6.32 7.53
N ALA A 153 -21.60 -5.71 6.49
CA ALA A 153 -21.34 -4.35 6.05
C ALA A 153 -22.65 -3.73 5.53
N GLN A 154 -22.63 -2.42 5.25
CA GLN A 154 -23.83 -1.70 4.78
C GLN A 154 -24.48 -2.34 3.53
N ASP A 155 -23.67 -2.92 2.64
CA ASP A 155 -24.08 -3.53 1.37
C ASP A 155 -23.98 -5.07 1.36
N CYS A 156 -23.66 -5.68 2.50
CA CYS A 156 -23.33 -7.11 2.55
C CYS A 156 -23.74 -7.73 3.88
N THR A 157 -24.62 -8.71 3.79
CA THR A 157 -25.00 -9.56 4.92
C THR A 157 -24.08 -10.77 4.99
N ARG A 158 -24.06 -11.51 6.10
CA ARG A 158 -23.32 -12.77 6.23
C ARG A 158 -23.51 -13.71 5.03
N LYS A 159 -24.76 -13.93 4.59
CA LYS A 159 -25.05 -14.81 3.45
C LYS A 159 -24.46 -14.27 2.14
N GLY A 160 -24.53 -12.95 1.95
CA GLY A 160 -23.93 -12.28 0.80
C GLY A 160 -22.41 -12.34 0.82
N TRP A 161 -21.79 -12.14 1.98
CA TRP A 161 -20.35 -12.29 2.19
C TRP A 161 -19.90 -13.70 1.84
N PHE A 162 -20.59 -14.73 2.34
CA PHE A 162 -20.22 -16.12 2.06
C PHE A 162 -20.28 -16.43 0.56
N ALA A 163 -21.30 -15.92 -0.15
CA ALA A 163 -21.40 -16.07 -1.60
C ALA A 163 -20.27 -15.33 -2.34
N LYS A 164 -19.97 -14.08 -1.96
CA LYS A 164 -18.87 -13.28 -2.54
C LYS A 164 -17.51 -13.92 -2.29
N LEU A 165 -17.27 -14.41 -1.08
CA LEU A 165 -16.02 -15.08 -0.70
C LEU A 165 -15.86 -16.38 -1.48
N ARG A 166 -16.93 -17.18 -1.59
CA ARG A 166 -16.92 -18.40 -2.41
C ARG A 166 -16.54 -18.08 -3.85
N LEU A 167 -17.20 -17.11 -4.49
CA LEU A 167 -16.86 -16.64 -5.85
C LEU A 167 -15.38 -16.24 -5.98
N ALA A 168 -14.84 -15.48 -5.02
CA ALA A 168 -13.44 -15.06 -5.02
C ALA A 168 -12.44 -16.23 -4.83
N SER A 169 -12.91 -17.36 -4.33
CA SER A 169 -12.13 -18.57 -4.03
C SER A 169 -12.52 -19.79 -4.87
N GLU A 170 -13.37 -19.62 -5.89
CA GLU A 170 -13.94 -20.72 -6.68
C GLU A 170 -12.87 -21.60 -7.35
N HIS A 171 -11.71 -21.03 -7.64
CA HIS A 171 -10.57 -21.75 -8.22
C HIS A 171 -9.75 -22.55 -7.21
N LEU A 172 -10.01 -22.37 -5.91
CA LEU A 172 -9.21 -22.97 -4.84
C LEU A 172 -9.86 -24.20 -4.23
N ILE A 173 -11.20 -24.32 -4.27
CA ILE A 173 -11.93 -25.30 -3.47
C ILE A 173 -13.26 -25.69 -4.15
N GLU A 174 -13.52 -26.99 -4.38
CA GLU A 174 -14.78 -27.43 -5.02
C GLU A 174 -15.99 -27.56 -4.06
N HIS A 175 -15.85 -27.84 -2.77
CA HIS A 175 -17.04 -27.99 -1.88
C HIS A 175 -16.70 -27.82 -0.40
N ILE A 176 -16.83 -26.63 0.21
CA ILE A 176 -16.61 -26.51 1.67
C ILE A 176 -17.45 -25.41 2.38
N GLU A 177 -17.65 -25.60 3.69
CA GLU A 177 -18.24 -24.73 4.72
C GLU A 177 -17.43 -23.43 5.00
N GLU A 178 -18.05 -22.45 5.67
CA GLU A 178 -17.51 -21.11 6.02
C GLU A 178 -16.10 -21.11 6.61
N ASP A 179 -15.85 -21.96 7.61
CA ASP A 179 -14.57 -21.93 8.34
C ASP A 179 -13.37 -22.32 7.47
N VAL A 180 -13.57 -23.15 6.45
CA VAL A 180 -12.46 -23.63 5.61
C VAL A 180 -12.10 -22.63 4.51
N LEU A 181 -13.04 -21.79 4.08
CA LEU A 181 -12.79 -20.73 3.10
C LEU A 181 -11.90 -19.62 3.65
N THR A 182 -12.06 -19.27 4.94
CA THR A 182 -11.18 -18.28 5.59
C THR A 182 -9.79 -18.87 5.85
N VAL A 183 -9.70 -20.16 6.15
CA VAL A 183 -8.42 -20.89 6.26
C VAL A 183 -7.68 -20.92 4.91
N ALA A 184 -8.39 -20.91 3.79
CA ALA A 184 -7.79 -20.85 2.45
C ALA A 184 -7.18 -19.48 2.12
N LEU A 185 -7.44 -18.44 2.92
CA LEU A 185 -6.85 -17.11 2.83
C LEU A 185 -6.12 -16.77 4.14
N PRO A 186 -5.03 -17.48 4.47
CA PRO A 186 -4.42 -17.44 5.81
C PRO A 186 -3.68 -16.13 6.13
N VAL A 187 -3.36 -15.33 5.12
CA VAL A 187 -2.51 -14.13 5.24
C VAL A 187 -3.28 -12.87 4.87
N GLY A 188 -3.10 -11.82 5.68
CA GLY A 188 -3.64 -10.50 5.41
C GLY A 188 -5.16 -10.43 5.55
N HIS A 189 -5.77 -9.50 4.81
CA HIS A 189 -7.21 -9.23 4.90
C HIS A 189 -8.03 -9.95 3.82
N GLY A 190 -7.49 -10.97 3.13
CA GLY A 190 -8.17 -11.62 2.01
C GLY A 190 -9.60 -12.07 2.34
N ALA A 191 -9.83 -12.60 3.54
CA ALA A 191 -11.14 -13.02 4.02
C ALA A 191 -12.13 -11.86 4.31
N ALA A 192 -11.61 -10.63 4.46
CA ALA A 192 -12.38 -9.39 4.60
C ALA A 192 -12.74 -8.73 3.26
N LEU A 193 -12.42 -9.38 2.12
CA LEU A 193 -12.68 -8.84 0.78
C LEU A 193 -12.05 -7.44 0.61
N HIS A 194 -12.76 -6.51 -0.04
CA HIS A 194 -12.34 -5.14 -0.30
C HIS A 194 -12.68 -4.14 0.82
N TYR A 195 -13.35 -4.58 1.89
CA TYR A 195 -13.85 -3.66 2.93
C TYR A 195 -12.76 -2.86 3.64
N PRO A 196 -11.58 -3.42 3.96
CA PRO A 196 -10.47 -2.64 4.50
C PRO A 196 -10.04 -1.47 3.62
N ASP A 197 -10.23 -1.57 2.29
CA ASP A 197 -9.72 -0.63 1.30
C ASP A 197 -10.74 0.41 0.81
N GLN A 198 -11.97 0.36 1.34
CA GLN A 198 -13.03 1.31 1.01
C GLN A 198 -13.13 2.43 2.06
N PRO A 199 -12.83 3.70 1.72
CA PRO A 199 -12.81 4.79 2.69
C PRO A 199 -14.13 5.00 3.46
N TRP A 200 -15.27 4.78 2.81
CA TRP A 200 -16.60 5.03 3.41
C TRP A 200 -17.14 3.85 4.23
N ALA A 201 -16.49 2.69 4.21
CA ALA A 201 -17.08 1.46 4.71
C ALA A 201 -17.26 1.47 6.25
N LYS A 202 -18.41 0.93 6.67
CA LYS A 202 -18.69 0.53 8.05
C LYS A 202 -19.03 -0.96 8.03
N TRP A 203 -18.27 -1.74 8.77
CA TRP A 203 -18.35 -3.19 8.72
C TRP A 203 -17.88 -3.80 10.04
N HIS A 204 -18.25 -5.05 10.28
CA HIS A 204 -17.80 -5.80 11.44
C HIS A 204 -17.66 -7.28 11.11
N TYR A 205 -16.92 -8.00 11.95
CA TYR A 205 -16.69 -9.43 11.84
C TYR A 205 -16.29 -10.00 13.21
N ILE A 206 -16.25 -11.33 13.31
CA ILE A 206 -15.63 -12.05 14.41
C ILE A 206 -14.31 -12.61 13.90
N ASP A 207 -13.22 -12.38 14.63
CA ASP A 207 -11.92 -12.90 14.23
C ASP A 207 -11.69 -14.35 14.68
N GLY A 208 -10.53 -14.93 14.34
CA GLY A 208 -10.18 -16.31 14.70
C GLY A 208 -9.95 -16.56 16.20
N ARG A 209 -10.04 -15.52 17.02
CA ARG A 209 -9.99 -15.58 18.48
C ARG A 209 -11.38 -15.46 19.11
N ASN A 210 -12.42 -15.41 18.27
CA ASN A 210 -13.81 -15.14 18.63
C ASN A 210 -14.04 -13.72 19.20
N GLU A 211 -13.19 -12.76 18.86
CA GLU A 211 -13.37 -11.37 19.24
C GLU A 211 -14.22 -10.63 18.20
N PHE A 212 -15.20 -9.85 18.67
CA PHE A 212 -15.98 -8.98 17.79
C PHE A 212 -15.18 -7.74 17.42
N VAL A 213 -14.98 -7.52 16.12
CA VAL A 213 -14.24 -6.39 15.58
C VAL A 213 -15.19 -5.51 14.77
N GLN A 214 -15.27 -4.23 15.14
CA GLN A 214 -16.03 -3.22 14.41
C GLN A 214 -15.09 -2.22 13.76
N ARG A 215 -15.39 -1.85 12.51
CA ARG A 215 -14.58 -0.94 11.70
C ARG A 215 -15.44 0.19 11.13
N HIS A 216 -14.89 1.39 11.17
CA HIS A 216 -15.43 2.58 10.52
C HIS A 216 -14.27 3.27 9.81
N ASN A 217 -14.17 3.10 8.50
CA ASN A 217 -12.96 3.44 7.77
C ASN A 217 -12.77 4.95 7.60
N LEU A 218 -13.83 5.75 7.49
CA LEU A 218 -13.72 7.14 7.09
C LEU A 218 -12.79 7.97 8.01
N PRO A 219 -12.95 7.95 9.35
CA PRO A 219 -12.02 8.66 10.24
C PRO A 219 -10.58 8.16 10.13
N GLU A 220 -10.38 6.85 9.94
CA GLU A 220 -9.07 6.21 9.83
C GLU A 220 -8.35 6.65 8.55
N PHE A 221 -9.07 6.70 7.42
CA PHE A 221 -8.52 7.15 6.13
C PHE A 221 -8.20 8.65 6.14
N VAL A 222 -9.04 9.47 6.77
CA VAL A 222 -8.75 10.90 6.97
C VAL A 222 -7.50 11.07 7.84
N GLN A 223 -7.37 10.31 8.93
CA GLN A 223 -6.19 10.34 9.78
C GLN A 223 -4.92 9.86 9.03
N ALA A 224 -5.02 8.85 8.18
CA ALA A 224 -3.91 8.41 7.35
C ALA A 224 -3.44 9.51 6.39
N ALA A 225 -4.36 10.25 5.77
CA ALA A 225 -4.03 11.39 4.90
C ALA A 225 -3.38 12.55 5.68
N GLU A 226 -3.89 12.85 6.88
CA GLU A 226 -3.28 13.82 7.80
C GLU A 226 -1.83 13.47 8.13
N MET A 227 -1.59 12.21 8.53
CA MET A 227 -0.26 11.74 8.92
C MET A 227 0.68 11.64 7.72
N ALA A 228 0.18 11.30 6.52
CA ALA A 228 0.95 11.37 5.29
C ALA A 228 1.39 12.82 5.00
N CYS A 229 0.51 13.82 5.16
CA CYS A 229 0.87 15.23 5.02
C CYS A 229 1.97 15.64 6.00
N ARG A 230 1.86 15.23 7.27
CA ARG A 230 2.90 15.46 8.30
C ARG A 230 4.23 14.84 7.92
N ALA A 231 4.22 13.57 7.49
CA ALA A 231 5.41 12.85 7.05
C ALA A 231 6.10 13.56 5.87
N VAL A 232 5.32 14.05 4.89
CA VAL A 232 5.88 14.80 3.75
C VAL A 232 6.45 16.15 4.20
N ARG A 233 5.78 16.91 5.07
CA ARG A 233 6.33 18.16 5.62
C ARG A 233 7.65 17.93 6.34
N ALA A 234 7.71 16.88 7.15
CA ALA A 234 8.92 16.45 7.84
C ALA A 234 10.03 16.03 6.89
N TYR A 235 9.69 15.28 5.83
CA TYR A 235 10.61 14.95 4.76
C TYR A 235 11.15 16.21 4.09
N LEU A 236 10.32 17.20 3.77
CA LEU A 236 10.81 18.46 3.18
C LEU A 236 11.69 19.27 4.14
N ALA A 237 11.41 19.21 5.45
CA ALA A 237 12.18 19.90 6.48
C ALA A 237 13.40 19.14 7.02
N GLY A 238 13.59 17.86 6.67
CA GLY A 238 14.62 17.00 7.26
C GLY A 238 14.42 16.72 8.75
N ARG A 239 13.17 16.72 9.22
CA ARG A 239 12.80 16.58 10.64
C ARG A 239 12.23 15.20 10.95
N GLN A 240 12.73 14.53 11.98
CA GLN A 240 12.26 13.18 12.35
C GLN A 240 11.02 13.18 13.26
N ASP A 241 10.67 14.32 13.85
CA ASP A 241 9.53 14.48 14.76
C ASP A 241 8.25 14.84 14.01
N PHE A 242 7.96 14.10 12.93
CA PHE A 242 6.87 14.41 12.01
C PHE A 242 5.50 14.41 12.68
N GLU A 243 5.31 13.61 13.73
CA GLU A 243 4.10 13.59 14.55
C GLU A 243 3.73 14.97 15.13
N ASN A 244 4.71 15.85 15.34
CA ASN A 244 4.53 17.20 15.92
C ASN A 244 4.31 18.29 14.86
N LEU A 245 4.39 17.96 13.58
CA LEU A 245 4.14 18.92 12.51
C LEU A 245 2.64 19.07 12.24
N PRO A 246 2.21 20.25 11.72
CA PRO A 246 0.82 20.42 11.29
C PRO A 246 0.50 19.43 10.16
N GLY A 247 -0.71 18.87 10.18
CA GLY A 247 -1.20 18.01 9.11
C GLY A 247 -1.77 18.81 7.94
N MET A 248 -2.89 18.36 7.40
CA MET A 248 -3.60 19.12 6.37
C MET A 248 -4.32 20.32 7.02
N PRO A 249 -4.51 21.43 6.29
CA PRO A 249 -5.39 22.51 6.72
C PRO A 249 -6.84 22.04 6.87
N ASP A 250 -7.58 22.57 7.84
CA ASP A 250 -8.96 22.16 8.15
C ASP A 250 -9.89 22.20 6.92
N ASP A 251 -9.77 23.21 6.06
CA ASP A 251 -10.58 23.35 4.84
C ASP A 251 -10.27 22.28 3.78
N VAL A 252 -9.01 21.83 3.69
CA VAL A 252 -8.61 20.68 2.88
C VAL A 252 -9.14 19.39 3.49
N THR A 253 -9.04 19.24 4.80
CA THR A 253 -9.50 18.05 5.54
C THR A 253 -11.00 17.85 5.40
N ASP A 254 -11.79 18.92 5.49
CA ASP A 254 -13.25 18.90 5.30
C ASP A 254 -13.62 18.42 3.89
N VAL A 255 -13.00 19.01 2.86
CA VAL A 255 -13.25 18.62 1.47
C VAL A 255 -12.82 17.18 1.21
N LEU A 256 -11.66 16.76 1.72
CA LEU A 256 -11.18 15.40 1.54
C LEU A 256 -12.08 14.39 2.26
N THR A 257 -12.58 14.73 3.45
CA THR A 257 -13.52 13.90 4.21
C THR A 257 -14.81 13.69 3.42
N ASP A 258 -15.39 14.77 2.86
CA ASP A 258 -16.58 14.66 2.02
C ASP A 258 -16.32 13.83 0.76
N LEU A 259 -15.18 14.06 0.10
CA LEU A 259 -14.78 13.32 -1.09
C LEU A 259 -14.64 11.82 -0.83
N LEU A 260 -13.96 11.42 0.24
CA LEU A 260 -13.80 10.01 0.64
C LEU A 260 -15.11 9.37 1.08
N ASN A 261 -16.02 10.13 1.68
CA ASN A 261 -17.33 9.63 2.09
C ASN A 261 -18.29 9.43 0.90
N THR A 262 -18.24 10.31 -0.10
CA THR A 262 -19.24 10.39 -1.19
C THR A 262 -18.79 9.71 -2.49
N ASN A 263 -17.47 9.60 -2.74
CA ASN A 263 -16.93 8.94 -3.92
C ASN A 263 -16.98 7.41 -3.78
N ARG A 264 -18.18 6.83 -3.91
CA ARG A 264 -18.46 5.40 -3.72
C ARG A 264 -18.52 4.62 -5.03
N LEU A 265 -17.80 5.07 -6.07
CA LEU A 265 -17.74 4.35 -7.35
C LEU A 265 -17.10 2.97 -7.11
N GLU A 266 -17.67 1.94 -7.73
CA GLU A 266 -17.26 0.54 -7.53
C GLU A 266 -15.82 0.33 -8.04
N ASP A 267 -15.54 0.82 -9.25
CA ASP A 267 -14.21 0.80 -9.86
C ASP A 267 -13.29 1.86 -9.23
N ASP A 268 -12.12 1.41 -8.80
CA ASP A 268 -11.13 2.22 -8.09
C ASP A 268 -10.42 3.25 -9.00
N ASN A 269 -10.26 2.92 -10.28
CA ASN A 269 -9.74 3.84 -11.29
C ASN A 269 -10.75 4.96 -11.57
N ASP A 270 -12.05 4.67 -11.57
CA ASP A 270 -13.10 5.68 -11.66
C ASP A 270 -13.12 6.60 -10.43
N ARG A 271 -12.88 6.05 -9.23
CA ARG A 271 -12.68 6.87 -8.02
C ARG A 271 -11.47 7.78 -8.17
N LEU A 272 -10.33 7.27 -8.65
CA LEU A 272 -9.15 8.10 -8.90
C LEU A 272 -9.46 9.22 -9.92
N ARG A 273 -10.08 8.88 -11.05
CA ARG A 273 -10.47 9.87 -12.08
C ARG A 273 -11.39 10.94 -11.52
N HIS A 274 -12.24 10.61 -10.55
CA HIS A 274 -13.07 11.58 -9.86
C HIS A 274 -12.22 12.53 -8.99
N ILE A 275 -11.28 12.02 -8.19
CA ILE A 275 -10.33 12.83 -7.42
C ILE A 275 -9.53 13.77 -8.34
N CYS A 276 -8.98 13.26 -9.45
CA CYS A 276 -8.23 14.07 -10.42
C CYS A 276 -9.09 15.20 -11.01
N ARG A 277 -10.38 14.95 -11.27
CA ARG A 277 -11.33 15.98 -11.74
C ARG A 277 -11.58 17.05 -10.68
N VAL A 278 -11.73 16.67 -9.41
CA VAL A 278 -11.91 17.61 -8.29
C VAL A 278 -10.69 18.52 -8.14
N VAL A 279 -9.48 17.96 -8.15
CA VAL A 279 -8.22 18.74 -8.09
C VAL A 279 -8.10 19.68 -9.29
N LYS A 280 -8.36 19.18 -10.51
CA LYS A 280 -8.31 20.00 -11.74
C LYS A 280 -9.30 21.15 -11.75
N ALA A 281 -10.47 20.97 -11.14
CA ALA A 281 -11.49 22.01 -11.03
C ALA A 281 -11.16 23.07 -9.96
N GLY A 282 -10.15 22.86 -9.12
CA GLY A 282 -9.87 23.73 -7.97
C GLY A 282 -10.69 23.38 -6.73
N GLY A 283 -11.21 22.16 -6.64
CA GLY A 283 -12.06 21.72 -5.54
C GLY A 283 -11.31 21.48 -4.23
N ILE A 284 -10.01 21.15 -4.29
CA ILE A 284 -9.15 21.09 -3.11
C ILE A 284 -8.55 22.48 -2.86
N PRO A 285 -8.75 23.10 -1.69
CA PRO A 285 -8.19 24.42 -1.38
C PRO A 285 -6.68 24.49 -1.63
N GLY A 286 -6.25 25.54 -2.34
CA GLY A 286 -4.85 25.75 -2.71
C GLY A 286 -4.35 24.92 -3.90
N LEU A 287 -5.14 24.00 -4.46
CA LEU A 287 -4.74 23.16 -5.60
C LEU A 287 -5.67 23.39 -6.80
N LYS A 288 -5.11 23.72 -7.96
CA LYS A 288 -5.83 23.77 -9.25
C LYS A 288 -4.88 23.41 -10.38
N GLU A 289 -4.75 22.12 -10.63
CA GLU A 289 -3.78 21.56 -11.58
C GLU A 289 -4.24 20.19 -12.10
N SER A 290 -3.57 19.68 -13.13
CA SER A 290 -3.85 18.33 -13.64
C SER A 290 -2.86 17.34 -13.03
N ILE A 291 -3.39 16.24 -12.50
CA ILE A 291 -2.61 15.06 -12.10
C ILE A 291 -2.46 14.17 -13.33
N PRO A 292 -1.25 13.73 -13.72
CA PRO A 292 -1.07 12.77 -14.80
C PRO A 292 -1.82 11.46 -14.56
N ASP A 293 -2.18 10.77 -15.63
CA ASP A 293 -2.76 9.42 -15.53
C ASP A 293 -1.70 8.44 -14.99
N TYR A 294 -2.14 7.54 -14.11
CA TYR A 294 -1.31 6.45 -13.62
C TYR A 294 -1.27 5.29 -14.62
N VAL A 295 -0.06 4.82 -14.97
CA VAL A 295 0.14 3.72 -15.91
C VAL A 295 0.98 2.63 -15.23
N PRO A 296 0.35 1.57 -14.69
CA PRO A 296 1.06 0.57 -13.89
C PRO A 296 2.04 -0.26 -14.73
N LYS A 297 1.61 -0.68 -15.93
CA LYS A 297 2.35 -1.60 -16.80
C LYS A 297 2.09 -1.29 -18.27
N GLY A 298 2.88 -1.88 -19.15
CA GLY A 298 2.79 -1.68 -20.60
C GLY A 298 3.28 -0.30 -21.07
N PRO A 299 2.94 0.10 -22.31
CA PRO A 299 3.37 1.38 -22.89
C PRO A 299 3.02 2.58 -22.02
N GLY A 300 4.01 3.43 -21.73
CA GLY A 300 3.89 4.60 -20.86
C GLY A 300 4.21 4.34 -19.38
N SER A 301 4.29 3.07 -18.94
CA SER A 301 4.72 2.74 -17.58
C SER A 301 6.20 3.05 -17.32
N TRP A 302 6.58 3.17 -16.05
CA TRP A 302 7.99 3.31 -15.66
C TRP A 302 8.88 2.21 -16.26
N LYS A 303 8.42 0.95 -16.27
CA LYS A 303 9.16 -0.16 -16.89
C LYS A 303 9.38 0.08 -18.38
N TYR A 304 8.33 0.45 -19.11
CA TYR A 304 8.41 0.72 -20.54
C TYR A 304 9.35 1.88 -20.84
N LEU A 305 9.27 2.98 -20.09
CA LEU A 305 10.15 4.13 -20.28
C LEU A 305 11.61 3.79 -20.00
N ALA A 306 11.87 2.91 -19.04
CA ALA A 306 13.21 2.49 -18.65
C ALA A 306 13.85 1.45 -19.61
N THR A 307 13.03 0.59 -20.24
CA THR A 307 13.52 -0.62 -20.93
C THR A 307 13.06 -0.75 -22.38
N GLY A 308 11.99 -0.07 -22.77
CA GLY A 308 11.30 -0.25 -24.05
C GLY A 308 10.42 -1.52 -24.13
N LEU A 309 10.38 -2.35 -23.08
CA LEU A 309 9.53 -3.54 -23.03
C LEU A 309 8.05 -3.14 -22.96
N LYS A 310 7.25 -3.74 -23.84
CA LYS A 310 5.82 -3.40 -24.00
C LYS A 310 4.89 -4.26 -23.16
N PHE A 311 5.38 -5.37 -22.64
CA PHE A 311 4.60 -6.33 -21.86
C PHE A 311 4.94 -6.21 -20.38
N ASP A 312 4.01 -6.68 -19.56
CA ASP A 312 4.08 -6.67 -18.09
C ASP A 312 5.21 -7.57 -17.57
N ASP A 313 5.44 -8.69 -18.26
CA ASP A 313 6.56 -9.59 -18.06
C ASP A 313 7.78 -9.16 -18.90
N ASP A 314 8.85 -9.96 -18.86
CA ASP A 314 10.06 -9.68 -19.62
C ASP A 314 10.02 -10.30 -21.02
N THR A 315 8.83 -10.57 -21.56
CA THR A 315 8.71 -11.05 -22.94
C THR A 315 9.06 -9.94 -23.93
N GLY A 316 9.69 -10.35 -25.03
CA GLY A 316 10.24 -9.46 -26.05
C GLY A 316 11.76 -9.53 -26.12
N ASP A 317 12.35 -8.61 -26.90
CA ASP A 317 13.80 -8.49 -27.01
C ASP A 317 14.38 -7.94 -25.72
N LYS A 318 15.51 -8.50 -25.29
CA LYS A 318 16.24 -8.00 -24.13
C LYS A 318 16.51 -6.49 -24.30
N PRO A 319 16.30 -5.67 -23.27
CA PRO A 319 16.61 -4.25 -23.33
C PRO A 319 18.13 -4.00 -23.39
N GLU A 320 18.51 -2.79 -23.80
CA GLU A 320 19.90 -2.31 -23.73
C GLU A 320 20.16 -1.61 -22.40
N TRP A 321 21.31 -1.90 -21.77
CA TRP A 321 21.69 -1.19 -20.56
C TRP A 321 22.11 0.23 -20.93
N THR A 322 21.49 1.23 -20.32
CA THR A 322 21.74 2.64 -20.64
C THR A 322 21.81 3.49 -19.39
N ASN A 323 22.45 4.66 -19.51
CA ASN A 323 22.39 5.69 -18.45
C ASN A 323 20.96 6.19 -18.21
N ALA A 324 20.06 6.06 -19.19
CA ALA A 324 18.64 6.38 -19.01
C ALA A 324 17.95 5.35 -18.11
N PHE A 325 18.30 4.07 -18.22
CA PHE A 325 17.81 3.03 -17.30
C PHE A 325 18.27 3.30 -15.85
N GLU A 326 19.55 3.64 -15.64
CA GLU A 326 20.10 3.90 -14.30
C GLU A 326 19.38 5.04 -13.57
N LYS A 327 19.01 6.08 -14.31
CA LYS A 327 18.30 7.25 -13.80
C LYS A 327 16.78 7.12 -13.85
N SER A 328 16.26 5.99 -14.31
CA SER A 328 14.81 5.80 -14.49
C SER A 328 14.10 5.61 -13.15
N ASP A 329 12.86 6.08 -13.06
CA ASP A 329 12.02 5.84 -11.90
C ASP A 329 11.83 4.34 -11.61
N TYR A 330 11.78 3.50 -12.65
CA TYR A 330 11.64 2.05 -12.50
C TYR A 330 12.80 1.44 -11.72
N ARG A 331 14.04 1.81 -12.10
CA ARG A 331 15.25 1.37 -11.42
C ARG A 331 15.23 1.93 -9.98
N LEU A 332 15.08 3.24 -9.81
CA LEU A 332 15.15 3.91 -8.51
C LEU A 332 14.10 3.39 -7.53
N PHE A 333 12.88 3.10 -8.00
CA PHE A 333 11.83 2.47 -7.23
C PHE A 333 12.24 1.08 -6.73
N HIS A 334 12.70 0.19 -7.62
CA HIS A 334 13.05 -1.17 -7.20
C HIS A 334 14.25 -1.20 -6.23
N ASP A 335 15.15 -0.23 -6.31
CA ASP A 335 16.21 -0.08 -5.31
C ASP A 335 15.68 0.49 -3.98
N ALA A 336 14.75 1.45 -4.02
CA ALA A 336 14.04 1.93 -2.84
C ALA A 336 13.29 0.80 -2.12
N VAL A 337 12.64 -0.09 -2.87
CA VAL A 337 11.96 -1.29 -2.36
C VAL A 337 12.92 -2.22 -1.61
N LYS A 338 14.08 -2.52 -2.19
CA LYS A 338 15.11 -3.36 -1.54
C LYS A 338 15.58 -2.73 -0.23
N GLN A 339 15.84 -1.42 -0.25
CA GLN A 339 16.25 -0.65 0.92
C GLN A 339 15.17 -0.66 2.01
N HIS A 340 13.90 -0.41 1.63
CA HIS A 340 12.76 -0.40 2.55
C HIS A 340 12.57 -1.76 3.23
N ARG A 341 12.55 -2.84 2.44
CA ARG A 341 12.43 -4.19 2.98
C ARG A 341 13.57 -4.53 3.93
N PHE A 342 14.82 -4.24 3.55
CA PHE A 342 15.98 -4.51 4.40
C PHE A 342 15.88 -3.74 5.72
N VAL A 343 15.67 -2.42 5.67
CA VAL A 343 15.59 -1.58 6.88
C VAL A 343 14.45 -2.05 7.78
N THR A 344 13.27 -2.31 7.23
CA THR A 344 12.12 -2.74 8.03
C THR A 344 12.37 -4.10 8.68
N THR A 345 12.77 -5.10 7.91
CA THR A 345 12.86 -6.49 8.38
C THR A 345 14.13 -6.81 9.15
N GLN A 346 15.26 -6.20 8.79
CA GLN A 346 16.59 -6.53 9.33
C GLN A 346 17.10 -5.51 10.34
N GLU A 347 16.63 -4.27 10.32
CA GLU A 347 17.06 -3.23 11.26
C GLU A 347 15.97 -2.88 12.29
N ILE A 348 14.78 -2.47 11.84
CA ILE A 348 13.73 -1.95 12.74
C ILE A 348 13.10 -3.08 13.55
N LEU A 349 12.41 -4.03 12.90
CA LEU A 349 11.67 -5.09 13.62
C LEU A 349 12.52 -5.85 14.66
N PRO A 350 13.80 -6.20 14.39
CA PRO A 350 14.65 -6.86 15.38
C PRO A 350 14.91 -6.01 16.63
N THR A 351 15.03 -4.68 16.50
CA THR A 351 15.20 -3.79 17.66
C THR A 351 13.94 -3.73 18.54
N HIS A 352 12.78 -4.05 17.97
CA HIS A 352 11.51 -4.22 18.69
C HIS A 352 11.24 -5.69 19.10
N GLY A 353 12.25 -6.57 18.99
CA GLY A 353 12.15 -7.97 19.41
C GLY A 353 11.22 -8.81 18.54
N LEU A 354 11.13 -8.51 17.23
CA LEU A 354 10.39 -9.27 16.24
C LEU A 354 11.29 -9.64 15.05
N ARG A 355 11.35 -10.93 14.71
CA ARG A 355 12.01 -11.45 13.51
C ARG A 355 11.03 -12.33 12.76
N ILE A 356 10.58 -11.89 11.59
CA ILE A 356 9.52 -12.57 10.81
C ILE A 356 9.82 -12.63 9.30
N ALA A 357 11.05 -12.30 8.92
CA ALA A 357 11.50 -12.21 7.53
C ALA A 357 13.02 -12.45 7.42
#